data_AF-R7UMD5-F1
#
_entry.id   AF-R7UMD5-F1
#
_cell.length_a   1.000
_cell.length_b   1.000
_cell.length_c   1.000
_cell.angle_alpha   90.00
_cell.angle_beta   90.00
_cell.angle_gamma   90.00
#
_symmetry.space_group_name_H-M   'P 1'
#
loop_
_entity.id
_entity.type
_entity.pdbx_description
1 polymer ?
#
loop_
_entity_poly.entity_id
_entity_poly.type
_entity_poly.pdbx_seq_one_letter_code
_entity_poly.pdbx_strand_id
1 'polypeptide(L)'
;PDSLVLNSQMYSNYKSRCTVKSLIGITPHGTVSFVSLLFTGNASDCAMVRNSCLFSLRETSDSLMADKGFLIARDLQSIGCTLNIPHFMNQTGQFTPDQIKDNRMIASVRFHMERAIHRIKTFALSP
;
A
#
# COMPACT_ATOMS: atom_id res chain seq x y z
N PRO A 1 -6.03 18.43 -24.38
CA PRO A 1 -6.85 19.12 -23.35
C PRO A 1 -5.98 19.41 -22.12
N ASP A 2 -5.23 20.50 -22.16
CA ASP A 2 -4.27 20.88 -21.13
C ASP A 2 -4.93 21.74 -20.06
N SER A 3 -5.73 21.12 -19.22
CA SER A 3 -6.17 21.77 -17.98
C SER A 3 -5.02 21.71 -16.97
N LEU A 4 -4.50 22.87 -16.57
CA LEU A 4 -3.50 22.99 -15.50
C LEU A 4 -3.94 22.26 -14.22
N VAL A 5 -5.25 22.24 -13.96
CA VAL A 5 -5.86 21.53 -12.83
C VAL A 5 -5.71 20.02 -12.98
N LEU A 6 -6.00 19.47 -14.17
CA LEU A 6 -5.88 18.04 -14.43
C LEU A 6 -4.41 17.59 -14.34
N ASN A 7 -3.50 18.38 -14.89
CA ASN A 7 -2.06 18.11 -14.77
C ASN A 7 -1.60 18.15 -13.31
N SER A 8 -2.04 19.14 -12.53
CA SER A 8 -1.72 19.22 -11.09
C SER A 8 -2.21 18.01 -10.30
N GLN A 9 -3.41 17.50 -10.62
CA GLN A 9 -3.97 16.30 -9.97
C GLN A 9 -3.23 15.02 -10.36
N MET A 10 -2.89 14.88 -11.64
CA MET A 10 -2.23 13.69 -12.16
C MET A 10 -0.72 13.66 -11.85
N TYR A 11 -0.11 14.81 -11.59
CA TYR A 11 1.32 14.91 -11.30
C TYR A 11 1.66 14.30 -9.95
N SER A 12 2.57 13.32 -9.97
CA SER A 12 3.14 12.76 -8.75
C SER A 12 4.52 13.37 -8.53
N ASN A 13 4.67 14.15 -7.45
CA ASN A 13 5.97 14.72 -7.05
C ASN A 13 7.04 13.63 -6.85
N TYR A 14 6.64 12.47 -6.34
CA TYR A 14 7.55 11.35 -6.12
C TYR A 14 8.07 10.72 -7.43
N LYS A 15 7.29 10.77 -8.52
CA LYS A 15 7.68 10.21 -9.83
C LYS A 15 8.09 11.27 -10.85
N SER A 16 7.99 12.54 -10.49
CA SER A 16 8.25 13.71 -11.34
C SER A 16 7.57 13.63 -12.70
N ARG A 17 6.34 13.08 -12.75
CA ARG A 17 5.53 12.95 -13.97
C ARG A 17 4.06 12.73 -13.65
N CYS A 18 3.19 12.91 -14.63
CA CYS A 18 1.79 12.53 -14.54
C CYS A 18 1.66 11.00 -14.43
N THR A 19 0.89 10.55 -13.45
CA THR A 19 0.66 9.13 -13.15
C THR A 19 -0.78 8.91 -12.70
N VAL A 20 -1.23 7.67 -12.82
CA VAL A 20 -2.38 7.15 -12.09
C VAL A 20 -1.89 6.14 -11.06
N LYS A 21 -2.63 6.01 -9.96
CA LYS A 21 -2.35 5.06 -8.88
C LYS A 21 -3.50 4.07 -8.76
N SER A 22 -3.18 2.85 -8.34
CA SER A 22 -4.15 1.84 -7.91
C SER A 22 -3.66 1.22 -6.62
N LEU A 23 -4.57 0.87 -5.72
CA LEU A 23 -4.28 -0.04 -4.62
C LEU A 23 -4.38 -1.47 -5.12
N ILE A 24 -3.38 -2.27 -4.75
CA ILE A 24 -3.32 -3.70 -5.04
C ILE A 24 -3.17 -4.41 -3.70
N GLY A 25 -4.10 -5.31 -3.39
CA GLY A 25 -3.98 -6.25 -2.28
C GLY A 25 -3.56 -7.60 -2.80
N ILE A 26 -2.64 -8.24 -2.08
CA ILE A 26 -2.21 -9.61 -2.36
C ILE A 26 -2.39 -10.48 -1.11
N THR A 27 -2.59 -11.78 -1.32
CA THR A 27 -2.50 -12.76 -0.25
C THR A 27 -1.04 -12.96 0.16
N PRO A 28 -0.76 -13.50 1.37
CA PRO A 28 0.61 -13.86 1.78
C PRO A 28 1.30 -14.84 0.82
N HIS A 29 0.53 -15.61 0.05
CA HIS A 29 1.04 -16.53 -0.97
C HIS A 29 1.38 -15.85 -2.31
N GLY A 30 1.10 -14.56 -2.47
CA GLY A 30 1.45 -13.77 -3.65
C GLY A 30 0.38 -13.69 -4.75
N THR A 31 -0.85 -14.16 -4.48
CA THR A 31 -1.98 -14.02 -5.40
C THR A 31 -2.62 -12.64 -5.24
N VAL A 32 -2.98 -11.98 -6.34
CA VAL A 32 -3.75 -10.72 -6.29
C VAL A 32 -5.15 -11.02 -5.78
N SER A 33 -5.53 -10.41 -4.65
CA SER A 33 -6.83 -10.59 -4.00
C SER A 33 -7.70 -9.34 -4.04
N PHE A 34 -7.12 -8.19 -4.39
CA PHE A 34 -7.83 -6.92 -4.42
C PHE A 34 -7.20 -5.96 -5.42
N VAL A 35 -8.03 -5.25 -6.18
CA VAL A 35 -7.64 -4.15 -7.06
C VAL A 35 -8.66 -3.03 -6.90
N SER A 36 -8.21 -1.83 -6.57
CA SER A 36 -9.10 -0.67 -6.49
C SER A 36 -9.37 -0.06 -7.87
N LEU A 37 -10.31 0.90 -7.90
CA LEU A 37 -10.35 1.88 -8.99
C LEU A 37 -9.06 2.70 -9.05
N LEU A 38 -8.86 3.38 -10.18
CA LEU A 38 -7.73 4.27 -10.38
C LEU A 38 -7.93 5.60 -9.65
N PHE A 39 -6.85 6.12 -9.09
CA PHE A 39 -6.74 7.42 -8.44
C PHE A 39 -5.74 8.29 -9.19
N THR A 40 -5.86 9.61 -9.00
CA THR A 40 -4.91 10.58 -9.55
C THR A 40 -3.53 10.45 -8.90
N GLY A 41 -2.48 10.86 -9.62
CA GLY A 41 -1.09 10.70 -9.18
C GLY A 41 -0.71 11.44 -7.90
N ASN A 42 -1.45 12.49 -7.53
CA ASN A 42 -1.26 13.22 -6.29
C ASN A 42 -2.05 12.65 -5.09
N ALA A 43 -2.92 11.64 -5.30
CA ALA A 43 -3.72 11.06 -4.23
C ALA A 43 -2.82 10.45 -3.14
N SER A 44 -3.15 10.70 -1.87
CA SER A 44 -2.41 10.11 -0.75
C SER A 44 -2.82 8.67 -0.52
N ASP A 45 -1.88 7.83 -0.07
CA ASP A 45 -2.11 6.41 0.11
C ASP A 45 -3.24 6.13 1.11
N CYS A 46 -3.30 6.88 2.21
CA CYS A 46 -4.40 6.79 3.19
C CYS A 46 -5.76 7.18 2.59
N ALA A 47 -5.81 8.24 1.76
CA ALA A 47 -7.05 8.64 1.10
C ALA A 47 -7.51 7.58 0.11
N MET A 48 -6.59 6.97 -0.64
CA MET A 48 -6.93 5.88 -1.55
C MET A 48 -7.57 4.71 -0.79
N VAL A 49 -7.03 4.33 0.38
CA VAL A 49 -7.59 3.21 1.14
C VAL A 49 -8.99 3.54 1.64
N ARG A 50 -9.18 4.72 2.24
CA ARG A 50 -10.48 5.16 2.78
C ARG A 50 -11.56 5.32 1.72
N ASN A 51 -11.18 5.70 0.50
CA ASN A 51 -12.10 5.85 -0.63
C ASN A 51 -12.19 4.58 -1.49
N SER A 52 -11.55 3.48 -1.08
CA SER A 52 -11.67 2.18 -1.72
C SER A 52 -12.66 1.30 -0.96
N CYS A 53 -13.10 0.21 -1.59
CA CYS A 53 -13.92 -0.81 -0.91
C CYS A 53 -13.11 -1.76 -0.02
N LEU A 54 -11.83 -1.49 0.26
CA LEU A 54 -10.97 -2.41 1.01
C LEU A 54 -11.57 -2.78 2.37
N PHE A 55 -12.01 -1.80 3.16
CA PHE A 55 -12.53 -2.05 4.51
C PHE A 55 -13.84 -2.86 4.51
N SER A 56 -14.72 -2.64 3.51
CA SER A 56 -15.97 -3.38 3.37
C SER A 56 -15.79 -4.86 3.04
N LEU A 57 -14.60 -5.23 2.53
CA LEU A 57 -14.26 -6.61 2.17
C LEU A 57 -13.52 -7.36 3.29
N ARG A 58 -13.34 -6.75 4.46
CA ARG A 58 -12.62 -7.36 5.59
C ARG A 58 -13.59 -7.92 6.62
N GLU A 59 -13.16 -9.02 7.23
CA GLU A 59 -13.86 -9.65 8.34
C GLU A 59 -13.14 -9.35 9.66
N THR A 60 -13.88 -9.37 10.77
CA THR A 60 -13.27 -9.22 12.09
C THR A 60 -12.19 -10.29 12.30
N SER A 61 -11.05 -9.88 12.84
CA SER A 61 -9.82 -10.68 13.01
C SER A 61 -8.92 -10.80 11.77
N ASP A 62 -9.28 -10.18 10.63
CA ASP A 62 -8.37 -10.07 9.51
C ASP A 62 -7.11 -9.26 9.87
N SER A 63 -6.01 -9.59 9.20
CA SER A 63 -4.73 -8.91 9.34
C SER A 63 -4.23 -8.41 8.00
N LEU A 64 -3.96 -7.11 7.92
CA LEU A 64 -3.45 -6.44 6.72
C LEU A 64 -1.99 -6.06 6.93
N MET A 65 -1.17 -6.20 5.90
CA MET A 65 0.18 -5.66 5.87
C MET A 65 0.24 -4.46 4.94
N ALA A 66 0.92 -3.39 5.37
CA ALA A 66 1.11 -2.21 4.53
C ALA A 66 2.48 -1.57 4.78
N ASP A 67 2.90 -0.72 3.84
CA ASP A 67 4.10 0.09 4.01
C ASP A 67 3.92 1.13 5.12
N LYS A 68 5.03 1.58 5.71
CA LYS A 68 5.05 2.51 6.86
C LYS A 68 4.21 3.79 6.67
N GLY A 69 3.96 4.21 5.43
CA GLY A 69 3.15 5.40 5.11
C GLY A 69 1.64 5.21 5.22
N PHE A 70 1.15 3.98 5.40
CA PHE A 70 -0.27 3.68 5.51
C PHE A 70 -0.77 3.81 6.95
N LEU A 71 -1.12 5.03 7.34
CA LEU A 71 -1.64 5.35 8.68
C LEU A 71 -3.14 5.04 8.81
N ILE A 72 -3.50 3.77 8.63
CA ILE A 72 -4.90 3.27 8.64
C ILE A 72 -5.22 2.38 9.85
N ALA A 73 -4.33 2.31 10.85
CA ALA A 73 -4.51 1.43 12.00
C ALA A 73 -5.82 1.69 12.77
N ARG A 74 -6.18 2.97 12.95
CA ARG A 74 -7.45 3.36 13.60
C ARG A 74 -8.67 2.96 12.77
N ASP A 75 -8.56 3.13 11.44
CA ASP A 75 -9.61 2.74 10.50
C ASP A 75 -9.84 1.22 10.51
N LEU A 76 -8.78 0.43 10.71
CA LEU A 76 -8.88 -1.04 10.83
C LEU A 76 -9.34 -1.51 12.20
N GLN A 77 -8.97 -0.79 13.25
CA GLN A 77 -9.40 -1.15 14.60
C GLN A 77 -10.92 -1.06 14.77
N SER A 78 -11.59 -0.11 14.11
CA SER A 78 -13.06 0.04 14.20
C SER A 78 -13.84 -1.14 13.60
N ILE A 79 -13.22 -1.90 12.69
CA ILE A 79 -13.78 -3.13 12.08
C ILE A 79 -13.22 -4.41 12.72
N GLY A 80 -12.41 -4.28 13.79
CA GLY A 80 -11.79 -5.41 14.47
C GLY A 80 -10.67 -6.09 13.68
N CYS A 81 -10.03 -5.36 12.76
CA CYS A 81 -8.87 -5.82 11.99
C CYS A 81 -7.56 -5.31 12.59
N THR A 82 -6.46 -5.97 12.23
CA THR A 82 -5.10 -5.59 12.66
C THR A 82 -4.25 -5.09 11.48
N LEU A 83 -3.31 -4.20 11.77
CA LEU A 83 -2.36 -3.67 10.78
C LEU A 83 -0.94 -4.05 11.16
N ASN A 84 -0.26 -4.78 10.28
CA ASN A 84 1.15 -5.11 10.35
C ASN A 84 1.93 -4.12 9.49
N ILE A 85 2.63 -3.19 10.13
CA ILE A 85 3.56 -2.28 9.47
C ILE A 85 4.94 -2.41 10.12
N PRO A 86 6.05 -2.23 9.37
CA PRO A 86 7.36 -2.32 9.97
C PRO A 86 7.55 -1.21 11.02
N HIS A 87 8.28 -1.51 12.09
CA HIS A 87 8.46 -0.61 13.22
C HIS A 87 9.11 0.72 12.81
N PHE A 88 8.66 1.81 13.44
CA PHE A 88 9.29 3.12 13.32
C PHE A 88 10.63 3.12 14.06
N MET A 89 11.62 3.78 13.47
CA MET A 89 12.88 4.02 14.15
C MET A 89 12.59 4.95 15.35
N ASN A 90 13.02 4.53 16.53
CA ASN A 90 12.88 5.32 17.75
C ASN A 90 13.83 6.54 17.74
N GLN A 91 13.63 7.46 18.68
CA GLN A 91 14.43 8.70 18.80
C GLN A 91 15.93 8.43 19.03
N THR A 92 16.28 7.24 19.49
CA THR A 92 17.67 6.79 19.70
C THR A 92 18.30 6.16 18.47
N GLY A 93 17.55 5.96 17.38
CA GLY A 93 18.06 5.44 16.11
C GLY A 93 18.30 3.93 16.04
N GLN A 94 17.93 3.15 17.07
CA GLN A 94 18.24 1.72 17.16
C GLN A 94 17.00 0.86 17.45
N PHE A 95 16.80 -0.20 16.67
CA PHE A 95 15.76 -1.19 16.94
C PHE A 95 16.17 -2.17 18.05
N THR A 96 15.22 -2.64 18.84
CA THR A 96 15.45 -3.76 19.76
C THR A 96 15.64 -5.07 18.98
N PRO A 97 16.28 -6.10 19.57
CA PRO A 97 16.44 -7.40 18.90
C PRO A 97 15.13 -7.99 18.38
N ASP A 98 14.04 -7.86 19.15
CA ASP A 98 12.71 -8.30 18.75
C ASP A 98 12.16 -7.49 17.57
N GLN A 99 12.29 -6.16 17.60
CA GLN A 99 11.88 -5.30 16.47
C GLN A 99 12.68 -5.60 15.19
N ILE A 100 13.96 -5.97 15.31
CA ILE A 100 14.79 -6.38 14.16
C ILE A 100 14.23 -7.68 13.58
N LYS A 101 13.89 -8.65 14.42
CA LYS A 101 13.32 -9.93 14.00
C LYS A 101 11.96 -9.73 13.31
N ASP A 102 11.08 -8.93 13.90
CA ASP A 102 9.76 -8.63 13.35
C ASP A 102 9.86 -7.86 12.02
N ASN A 103 10.72 -6.84 11.96
CA ASN A 103 10.99 -6.12 10.72
C ASN A 103 11.54 -7.04 9.62
N ARG A 104 12.40 -8.01 9.96
CA ARG A 104 12.91 -8.99 8.99
C ARG A 104 11.77 -9.89 8.47
N MET A 105 10.87 -10.33 9.33
CA MET A 105 9.70 -11.11 8.92
C MET A 105 8.77 -10.31 8.01
N ILE A 106 8.44 -9.07 8.40
CA ILE A 106 7.61 -8.15 7.62
C ILE A 106 8.27 -7.87 6.26
N ALA A 107 9.58 -7.61 6.22
CA ALA A 107 10.32 -7.38 4.99
C ALA A 107 10.29 -8.60 4.06
N SER A 108 10.37 -9.82 4.61
CA SER A 108 10.27 -11.05 3.82
C SER A 108 8.91 -11.18 3.15
N VAL A 109 7.81 -10.86 3.86
CA VAL A 109 6.45 -10.93 3.27
C VAL A 109 6.25 -9.81 2.25
N ARG A 110 6.73 -8.59 2.55
CA ARG A 110 6.68 -7.43 1.64
C ARG A 110 7.32 -7.71 0.28
N PHE A 111 8.34 -8.56 0.22
CA PHE A 111 8.96 -8.97 -1.04
C PHE A 111 7.94 -9.57 -2.03
N HIS A 112 6.94 -10.31 -1.55
CA HIS A 112 5.87 -10.84 -2.41
C HIS A 112 5.01 -9.71 -3.02
N MET A 113 4.73 -8.66 -2.24
CA MET A 113 4.00 -7.48 -2.71
C MET A 113 4.77 -6.76 -3.81
N GLU A 114 6.07 -6.53 -3.60
CA GLU A 114 6.92 -5.86 -4.59
C GLU A 114 7.02 -6.66 -5.89
N ARG A 115 7.14 -7.98 -5.81
CA ARG A 115 7.12 -8.86 -6.99
C ARG A 115 5.80 -8.82 -7.74
N ALA A 116 4.67 -8.84 -7.03
CA ALA A 116 3.35 -8.75 -7.65
C ALA A 116 3.16 -7.41 -8.37
N ILE A 117 3.50 -6.29 -7.72
CA ILE A 117 3.45 -4.96 -8.32
C ILE A 117 4.37 -4.88 -9.55
N HIS A 118 5.57 -5.45 -9.47
CA HIS A 118 6.49 -5.49 -10.60
C HIS A 118 5.88 -6.23 -11.79
N ARG A 119 5.36 -7.45 -11.57
CA ARG A 119 4.69 -8.26 -12.61
C ARG A 119 3.55 -7.49 -13.29
N ILE A 120 2.72 -6.80 -12.51
CA ILE A 120 1.61 -5.99 -13.05
C ILE A 120 2.14 -4.86 -13.93
N LYS A 121 3.20 -4.17 -13.50
CA LYS A 121 3.77 -3.01 -14.22
C LYS A 121 4.53 -3.39 -15.48
N THR A 122 5.14 -4.57 -15.52
CA THR A 122 5.92 -5.05 -16.67
C THR A 122 5.11 -6.00 -17.56
N PHE A 123 3.84 -6.24 -17.25
CA PHE A 123 3.00 -7.12 -18.05
C PHE A 123 2.81 -6.51 -19.44
N ALA A 124 3.22 -7.25 -20.46
CA ALA A 124 2.96 -6.96 -21.85
C ALA A 124 2.23 -8.16 -22.43
N LEU A 125 1.15 -7.91 -23.17
CA LEU A 125 0.57 -8.94 -24.01
C LEU A 125 1.58 -9.23 -25.12
N SER A 126 1.89 -10.52 -25.34
CA SER A 126 2.64 -10.91 -26.53
C SER A 126 1.82 -10.46 -27.75
N PRO A 127 2.47 -9.90 -28.80
CA PRO A 127 1.81 -9.64 -30.07
C PRO A 127 1.28 -10.93 -30.70
#